data_AF-A0A2T1F5S2-F1
#
_entry.id   AF-A0A2T1F5S2-F1
#
_cell.length_a   1.000
_cell.length_b   1.000
_cell.length_c   1.000
_cell.angle_alpha   90.00
_cell.angle_beta   90.00
_cell.angle_gamma   90.00
#
_symmetry.space_group_name_H-M   'P 1'
#
loop_
_entity.id
_entity.type
_entity.pdbx_description
1 polymer ?
#
loop_
_entity_poly.entity_id
_entity_poly.type
_entity_poly.pdbx_seq_one_letter_code
_entity_poly.pdbx_strand_id
1 'polypeptide(L)'
;MTTPTDRLLDGKALAQKMQDALQLKIAQLQPQIGRQPGLAVLMVGDNPASAAYVGGKEKACAKVGIRSFGQHFPTDVSQEKLTSIIHELNADDRVDGILVQLPLPDGFDSVALLHEIAPHKDVDGLHALNLGKLVRGEPGLQSCTPAGVMRLLSEYQLDVRGKHAVVVGRSILVGKPLALMLLAADATVTIAHSRTPDLAAVCRSADILVAAVG
;
A
#
# COMPACT_ATOMS: atom_id res chain seq x y z
N MET A 1 -40.20 8.61 -4.84
CA MET A 1 -38.96 7.84 -5.12
C MET A 1 -37.80 8.77 -4.81
N THR A 2 -37.12 8.58 -3.70
CA THR A 2 -35.88 9.32 -3.39
C THR A 2 -34.80 8.81 -4.34
N THR A 3 -34.31 9.66 -5.23
CA THR A 3 -33.10 9.38 -6.00
C THR A 3 -32.01 8.98 -5.00
N PRO A 4 -31.41 7.78 -5.08
CA PRO A 4 -30.23 7.48 -4.29
C PRO A 4 -29.21 8.54 -4.68
N THR A 5 -28.84 9.39 -3.74
CA THR A 5 -27.74 10.33 -3.93
C THR A 5 -26.50 9.50 -3.70
N ASP A 6 -25.74 9.25 -4.77
CA ASP A 6 -24.47 8.54 -4.64
C ASP A 6 -23.62 9.23 -3.57
N ARG A 7 -23.19 8.48 -2.55
CA ARG A 7 -22.36 9.00 -1.47
C ARG A 7 -20.91 8.97 -1.91
N LEU A 8 -20.29 10.14 -2.05
CA LEU A 8 -18.86 10.24 -2.31
C LEU A 8 -18.07 9.69 -1.13
N LEU A 9 -17.18 8.72 -1.41
CA LEU A 9 -16.16 8.27 -0.47
C LEU A 9 -14.93 9.19 -0.60
N ASP A 10 -14.91 10.28 0.17
CA ASP A 10 -13.82 11.25 0.14
C ASP A 10 -12.56 10.71 0.85
N GLY A 11 -11.64 10.17 0.05
CA GLY A 11 -10.33 9.71 0.52
C GLY A 11 -9.36 10.82 0.92
N LYS A 12 -9.53 12.06 0.44
CA LYS A 12 -8.69 13.19 0.86
C LYS A 12 -9.03 13.59 2.28
N ALA A 13 -10.32 13.72 2.60
CA ALA A 13 -10.79 14.00 3.94
C ALA A 13 -10.35 12.91 4.93
N LEU A 14 -10.49 11.63 4.56
CA LEU A 14 -10.02 10.51 5.37
C LEU A 14 -8.49 10.52 5.57
N ALA A 15 -7.70 10.74 4.51
CA ALA A 15 -6.25 10.83 4.61
C ALA A 15 -5.82 11.96 5.56
N GLN A 16 -6.47 13.12 5.47
CA GLN A 16 -6.23 14.25 6.36
C GLN A 16 -6.51 13.87 7.82
N LYS A 17 -7.70 13.31 8.11
CA LYS A 17 -8.09 12.81 9.44
C LYS A 17 -7.08 11.81 10.00
N MET A 18 -6.59 10.89 9.17
CA MET A 18 -5.59 9.89 9.57
C MET A 18 -4.23 10.52 9.86
N GLN A 19 -3.79 11.49 9.05
CA GLN A 19 -2.54 12.20 9.28
C GLN A 19 -2.57 13.00 10.58
N ASP A 20 -3.67 13.69 10.88
CA ASP A 20 -3.80 14.47 12.12
C ASP A 20 -3.75 13.56 13.36
N ALA A 21 -4.46 12.43 13.32
CA ALA A 21 -4.39 11.43 14.38
C ALA A 21 -2.99 10.83 14.53
N LEU A 22 -2.30 10.58 13.41
CA LEU A 22 -0.94 10.03 13.40
C LEU A 22 0.08 11.03 13.97
N GLN A 23 -0.05 12.32 13.63
CA GLN A 23 0.80 13.38 14.14
C GLN A 23 0.71 13.46 15.68
N LEU A 24 -0.50 13.44 16.23
CA LEU A 24 -0.72 13.40 17.68
C LEU A 24 -0.08 12.17 18.32
N LYS A 25 -0.27 11.00 17.71
CA LYS A 25 0.30 9.73 18.20
C LYS A 25 1.84 9.77 18.19
N ILE A 26 2.45 10.28 17.14
CA ILE A 26 3.91 10.41 17.04
C ILE A 26 4.43 11.39 18.08
N ALA A 27 3.79 12.54 18.26
CA ALA A 27 4.18 13.52 19.27
C ALA A 27 4.15 12.95 20.70
N GLN A 28 3.20 12.04 20.99
CA GLN A 28 3.09 11.36 22.28
C GLN A 28 4.15 10.27 22.48
N LEU A 29 4.48 9.51 21.43
CA LEU A 29 5.38 8.36 21.51
C LEU A 29 6.86 8.75 21.37
N GLN A 30 7.16 9.82 20.63
CA GLN A 30 8.54 10.23 20.36
C GLN A 30 9.37 10.45 21.64
N PRO A 31 8.89 11.12 22.70
CA PRO A 31 9.65 11.26 23.95
C PRO A 31 9.90 9.94 24.68
N GLN A 32 9.03 8.95 24.51
CA GLN A 32 9.13 7.63 25.15
C GLN A 32 10.14 6.73 24.43
N ILE A 33 10.19 6.82 23.10
CA ILE A 33 11.08 6.03 22.23
C ILE A 33 12.46 6.71 22.10
N GLY A 34 12.53 8.04 22.29
CA GLY A 34 13.76 8.82 22.16
C GLY A 34 14.14 9.18 20.72
N ARG A 35 13.33 8.80 19.73
CA ARG A 35 13.50 9.16 18.32
C ARG A 35 12.17 9.23 17.56
N GLN A 36 12.19 9.89 16.42
CA GLN A 36 11.08 9.85 15.45
C GLN A 36 11.04 8.48 14.76
N PRO A 37 9.86 8.04 14.26
CA PRO A 37 9.80 6.95 13.31
C PRO A 37 10.57 7.32 12.03
N GLY A 38 11.20 6.33 11.39
CA GLY A 38 12.00 6.51 10.18
C GLY A 38 11.42 5.80 8.96
N LEU A 39 11.36 6.49 7.83
CA LEU A 39 10.93 5.95 6.56
C LEU A 39 12.00 6.16 5.47
N ALA A 40 12.50 5.09 4.88
CA ALA A 40 13.37 5.14 3.70
C ALA A 40 12.55 4.91 2.43
N VAL A 41 12.72 5.78 1.44
CA VAL A 41 12.11 5.63 0.11
C VAL A 41 13.22 5.62 -0.92
N LEU A 42 13.37 4.50 -1.64
CA LEU A 42 14.37 4.31 -2.68
C LEU A 42 13.72 4.56 -4.04
N MET A 43 14.24 5.53 -4.78
CA MET A 43 13.77 5.88 -6.12
C MET A 43 14.91 5.73 -7.13
N VAL A 44 14.62 5.13 -8.28
CA VAL A 44 15.59 4.95 -9.37
C VAL A 44 15.07 5.66 -10.62
N GLY A 45 15.92 6.51 -11.21
CA GLY A 45 15.60 7.31 -12.38
C GLY A 45 14.67 8.50 -12.11
N ASP A 46 14.27 9.19 -13.18
CA ASP A 46 13.62 10.52 -13.09
C ASP A 46 12.18 10.53 -13.62
N ASN A 47 11.46 9.40 -13.52
CA ASN A 47 10.07 9.36 -13.95
C ASN A 47 9.24 10.41 -13.18
N PRO A 48 8.63 11.41 -13.87
CA PRO A 48 7.90 12.49 -13.20
C PRO A 48 6.76 12.01 -12.29
N ALA A 49 6.10 10.90 -12.67
CA ALA A 49 5.04 10.31 -11.85
C ALA A 49 5.60 9.74 -10.55
N SER A 50 6.73 9.03 -10.62
CA SER A 50 7.45 8.53 -9.44
C SER A 50 7.95 9.67 -8.56
N ALA A 51 8.51 10.73 -9.15
CA ALA A 51 9.01 11.90 -8.41
C ALA A 51 7.89 12.61 -7.64
N ALA A 52 6.73 12.84 -8.29
CA ALA A 52 5.57 13.43 -7.63
C ALA A 52 5.05 12.55 -6.48
N TYR A 53 5.04 11.24 -6.67
CA TYR A 53 4.56 10.28 -5.67
C TYR A 53 5.51 10.19 -4.47
N VAL A 54 6.83 10.12 -4.70
CA VAL A 54 7.85 10.13 -3.63
C VAL A 54 7.82 11.46 -2.88
N GLY A 55 7.78 12.60 -3.58
CA GLY A 55 7.65 13.91 -2.94
C GLY A 55 6.36 14.06 -2.13
N GLY A 56 5.28 13.39 -2.54
CA GLY A 56 4.05 13.27 -1.75
C GLY A 56 4.26 12.51 -0.43
N LYS A 57 4.96 11.37 -0.47
CA LYS A 57 5.32 10.58 0.73
C LYS A 57 6.21 11.37 1.68
N GLU A 58 7.22 12.05 1.17
CA GLU A 58 8.12 12.87 1.99
C GLU A 58 7.39 14.03 2.69
N LYS A 59 6.51 14.73 1.97
CA LYS A 59 5.65 15.76 2.56
C LYS A 59 4.72 15.20 3.63
N ALA A 60 4.14 14.02 3.41
CA ALA A 60 3.31 13.35 4.40
C ALA A 60 4.12 13.00 5.65
N CYS A 61 5.32 12.44 5.49
CA CYS A 61 6.24 12.15 6.60
C CYS A 61 6.55 13.40 7.42
N ALA A 62 6.98 14.48 6.77
CA ALA A 62 7.30 15.74 7.43
C ALA A 62 6.11 16.29 8.21
N LYS A 63 4.90 16.22 7.63
CA LYS A 63 3.68 16.69 8.29
C LYS A 63 3.34 15.93 9.56
N VAL A 64 3.52 14.61 9.57
CA VAL A 64 3.17 13.77 10.72
C VAL A 64 4.31 13.59 11.73
N GLY A 65 5.52 14.08 11.44
CA GLY A 65 6.69 13.96 12.31
C GLY A 65 7.51 12.68 12.11
N ILE A 66 7.44 12.07 10.91
CA ILE A 66 8.29 10.95 10.50
C ILE A 66 9.55 11.50 9.83
N ARG A 67 10.71 10.94 10.20
CA ARG A 67 11.98 11.25 9.56
C ARG A 67 12.10 10.50 8.23
N SER A 68 12.33 11.24 7.14
CA SER A 68 12.64 10.65 5.83
C SER A 68 14.13 10.30 5.70
N PHE A 69 14.41 9.13 5.15
CA PHE A 69 15.72 8.63 4.74
C PHE A 69 15.73 8.36 3.22
N GLY A 70 15.00 9.17 2.46
CA GLY A 70 14.88 9.05 1.01
C GLY A 70 16.24 9.03 0.30
N GLN A 71 16.37 8.16 -0.71
CA GLN A 71 17.54 8.09 -1.57
C GLN A 71 17.08 8.00 -3.03
N HIS A 72 17.68 8.84 -3.87
CA HIS A 72 17.39 8.90 -5.30
C HIS A 72 18.65 8.50 -6.06
N PHE A 73 18.50 7.53 -6.95
CA PHE A 73 19.56 6.96 -7.75
C PHE A 73 19.34 7.22 -9.24
N PRO A 74 20.43 7.40 -10.01
CA PRO A 74 20.34 7.43 -11.47
C PRO A 74 19.91 6.06 -12.04
N THR A 75 19.49 6.02 -13.30
CA THR A 75 19.01 4.79 -13.96
C THR A 75 20.08 3.72 -14.17
N ASP A 76 21.36 4.09 -14.09
CA ASP A 76 22.52 3.21 -14.27
C ASP A 76 23.03 2.59 -12.95
N VAL A 77 22.37 2.85 -11.82
CA VAL A 77 22.67 2.16 -10.55
C VAL A 77 22.54 0.65 -10.73
N SER A 78 23.45 -0.13 -10.15
CA SER A 78 23.35 -1.59 -10.23
C SER A 78 22.34 -2.14 -9.22
N GLN A 79 21.75 -3.30 -9.54
CA GLN A 79 20.87 -4.00 -8.61
C GLN A 79 21.59 -4.39 -7.31
N GLU A 80 22.85 -4.83 -7.41
CA GLU A 80 23.67 -5.20 -6.24
C GLU A 80 23.88 -4.02 -5.30
N LYS A 81 24.01 -2.80 -5.87
CA LYS A 81 24.11 -1.59 -5.07
C LYS A 81 22.80 -1.31 -4.33
N LEU A 82 21.65 -1.44 -4.99
CA LEU A 82 20.34 -1.28 -4.34
C LEU A 82 20.12 -2.33 -3.24
N THR A 83 20.44 -3.60 -3.50
CA THR A 83 20.38 -4.68 -2.49
C THR A 83 21.23 -4.35 -1.28
N SER A 84 22.47 -3.88 -1.49
CA SER A 84 23.37 -3.48 -0.40
C SER A 84 22.78 -2.35 0.45
N ILE A 85 22.18 -1.34 -0.20
CA ILE A 85 21.50 -0.24 0.50
C ILE A 85 20.29 -0.75 1.28
N ILE A 86 19.49 -1.67 0.73
CA ILE A 86 18.36 -2.27 1.45
C ILE A 86 18.85 -3.01 2.69
N HIS A 87 19.97 -3.74 2.62
CA HIS A 87 20.57 -4.41 3.77
C HIS A 87 21.07 -3.44 4.84
N GLU A 88 21.72 -2.35 4.44
CA GLU A 88 22.12 -1.27 5.36
C GLU A 88 20.89 -0.68 6.09
N LEU A 89 19.80 -0.42 5.37
CA LEU A 89 18.55 0.11 5.94
C LEU A 89 17.82 -0.91 6.82
N ASN A 90 17.89 -2.20 6.49
CA ASN A 90 17.37 -3.26 7.34
C ASN A 90 18.09 -3.30 8.70
N ALA A 91 19.40 -3.06 8.71
CA ALA A 91 20.21 -3.06 9.92
C ALA A 91 20.15 -1.73 10.71
N ASP A 92 19.70 -0.63 10.10
CA ASP A 92 19.61 0.67 10.77
C ASP A 92 18.39 0.75 11.69
N ASP A 93 18.62 0.77 13.00
CA ASP A 93 17.59 0.91 14.05
C ASP A 93 16.82 2.24 14.00
N ARG A 94 17.29 3.22 13.20
CA ARG A 94 16.58 4.49 12.96
C ARG A 94 15.53 4.38 11.85
N VAL A 95 15.54 3.28 11.08
CA VAL A 95 14.63 3.04 9.96
C VAL A 95 13.60 1.99 10.37
N ASP A 96 12.32 2.36 10.37
CA ASP A 96 11.21 1.48 10.71
C ASP A 96 10.47 0.97 9.47
N GLY A 97 10.63 1.65 8.33
CA GLY A 97 9.99 1.29 7.07
C GLY A 97 10.87 1.58 5.87
N ILE A 98 10.81 0.69 4.87
CA ILE A 98 11.52 0.79 3.60
C ILE A 98 10.51 0.64 2.47
N LEU A 99 10.62 1.50 1.45
CA LEU A 99 9.85 1.41 0.21
C LEU A 99 10.80 1.48 -0.97
N VAL A 100 10.62 0.58 -1.93
CA VAL A 100 11.22 0.70 -3.26
C VAL A 100 10.13 1.22 -4.20
N GLN A 101 10.34 2.40 -4.78
CA GLN A 101 9.35 3.02 -5.66
C GLN A 101 9.27 2.28 -6.99
N LEU A 102 8.08 1.78 -7.31
CA LEU A 102 7.77 1.11 -8.57
C LEU A 102 7.07 2.06 -9.57
N PRO A 103 7.15 1.80 -10.89
CA PRO A 103 8.00 0.79 -11.52
C PRO A 103 9.48 1.17 -11.49
N LEU A 104 10.36 0.18 -11.43
CA LEU A 104 11.79 0.36 -11.67
C LEU A 104 12.09 0.39 -13.17
N PRO A 105 13.22 0.97 -13.61
CA PRO A 105 13.67 0.88 -15.00
C PRO A 105 13.82 -0.57 -15.48
N ASP A 106 13.88 -0.75 -16.81
CA ASP A 106 14.12 -2.05 -17.41
C ASP A 106 15.47 -2.62 -16.96
N GLY A 107 15.51 -3.93 -16.69
CA GLY A 107 16.71 -4.65 -16.24
C GLY A 107 16.79 -4.90 -14.73
N PHE A 108 15.94 -4.26 -13.93
CA PHE A 108 15.82 -4.56 -12.50
C PHE A 108 14.83 -5.71 -12.25
N ASP A 109 15.22 -6.64 -11.39
CA ASP A 109 14.31 -7.58 -10.76
C ASP A 109 13.69 -6.94 -9.50
N SER A 110 12.56 -6.25 -9.72
CA SER A 110 11.79 -5.64 -8.63
C SER A 110 11.34 -6.65 -7.57
N VAL A 111 11.07 -7.91 -7.94
CA VAL A 111 10.62 -8.93 -6.99
C VAL A 111 11.77 -9.35 -6.08
N ALA A 112 12.95 -9.57 -6.66
CA ALA A 112 14.16 -9.84 -5.89
C ALA A 112 14.44 -8.72 -4.88
N LEU A 113 14.43 -7.45 -5.32
CA LEU A 113 14.64 -6.31 -4.43
C LEU A 113 13.62 -6.21 -3.30
N LEU A 114 12.34 -6.46 -3.58
CA LEU A 114 11.30 -6.46 -2.54
C LEU A 114 11.49 -7.58 -1.51
N HIS A 115 12.03 -8.73 -1.90
CA HIS A 115 12.36 -9.82 -0.98
C HIS A 115 13.57 -9.51 -0.09
N GLU A 116 14.44 -8.58 -0.49
CA GLU A 116 15.54 -8.14 0.36
C GLU A 116 15.07 -7.25 1.51
N ILE A 117 13.88 -6.66 1.45
CA ILE A 117 13.33 -5.83 2.53
C ILE A 117 12.92 -6.73 3.70
N ALA A 118 13.39 -6.44 4.91
CA ALA A 118 12.99 -7.19 6.08
C ALA A 118 11.46 -7.12 6.25
N PRO A 119 10.73 -8.24 6.45
CA PRO A 119 9.26 -8.24 6.47
C PRO A 119 8.63 -7.29 7.51
N HIS A 120 9.33 -7.00 8.60
CA HIS A 120 8.86 -6.06 9.63
C HIS A 120 9.11 -4.58 9.28
N LYS A 121 9.93 -4.29 8.25
CA LYS A 121 10.15 -2.96 7.67
C LYS A 121 9.49 -2.77 6.30
N ASP A 122 8.84 -3.80 5.76
CA ASP A 122 8.05 -3.73 4.52
C ASP A 122 6.70 -3.04 4.76
N VAL A 123 6.76 -1.72 4.96
CA VAL A 123 5.58 -0.88 5.24
C VAL A 123 4.69 -0.66 4.02
N ASP A 124 5.15 -1.06 2.83
CA ASP A 124 4.32 -1.10 1.62
C ASP A 124 3.61 -2.47 1.44
N GLY A 125 3.92 -3.45 2.28
CA GLY A 125 3.26 -4.76 2.35
C GLY A 125 3.42 -5.61 1.09
N LEU A 126 4.55 -5.49 0.40
CA LEU A 126 4.81 -6.17 -0.88
C LEU A 126 5.69 -7.42 -0.73
N HIS A 127 6.27 -7.65 0.45
CA HIS A 127 7.08 -8.83 0.74
C HIS A 127 6.19 -10.09 0.80
N ALA A 128 6.62 -11.17 0.16
CA ALA A 128 5.86 -12.42 0.06
C ALA A 128 5.43 -12.99 1.43
N LEU A 129 6.29 -12.89 2.46
CA LEU A 129 5.93 -13.27 3.83
C LEU A 129 4.73 -12.50 4.40
N ASN A 130 4.63 -11.19 4.13
CA ASN A 130 3.51 -10.37 4.60
C ASN A 130 2.21 -10.73 3.88
N LEU A 131 2.29 -11.01 2.57
CA LEU A 131 1.16 -11.58 1.83
C LEU A 131 0.77 -12.97 2.37
N GLY A 132 1.73 -13.81 2.72
CA GLY A 132 1.49 -15.12 3.34
C GLY A 132 0.79 -15.00 4.70
N LYS A 133 1.19 -14.03 5.53
CA LYS A 133 0.51 -13.71 6.79
C LYS A 133 -0.94 -13.28 6.55
N LEU A 134 -1.19 -12.42 5.56
CA LEU A 134 -2.56 -12.03 5.17
C LEU A 134 -3.41 -13.26 4.79
N VAL A 135 -2.87 -14.17 3.97
CA VAL A 135 -3.57 -15.41 3.58
C VAL A 135 -3.91 -16.28 4.80
N ARG A 136 -3.02 -16.33 5.80
CA ARG A 136 -3.19 -17.12 7.03
C ARG A 136 -4.02 -16.41 8.09
N GLY A 137 -4.44 -15.16 7.87
CA GLY A 137 -5.11 -14.35 8.90
C GLY A 137 -4.21 -13.93 10.05
N GLU A 138 -2.89 -13.92 9.83
CA GLU A 138 -1.89 -13.55 10.84
C GLU A 138 -1.61 -12.04 10.85
N PRO A 139 -1.24 -11.46 12.01
CA PRO A 139 -0.81 -10.07 12.07
C PRO A 139 0.43 -9.81 11.21
N GLY A 140 0.38 -8.74 10.40
CA GLY A 140 1.49 -8.33 9.54
C GLY A 140 1.21 -7.00 8.85
N LEU A 141 2.26 -6.46 8.23
CA LEU A 141 2.11 -5.30 7.34
C LEU A 141 1.36 -5.75 6.08
N GLN A 142 0.59 -4.83 5.51
CA GLN A 142 -0.38 -5.12 4.47
C GLN A 142 -0.22 -4.11 3.34
N SER A 143 -0.52 -4.54 2.11
CA SER A 143 -0.37 -3.66 0.96
C SER A 143 -1.21 -2.38 1.11
N CYS A 144 -0.56 -1.23 0.92
CA CYS A 144 -1.11 0.08 1.27
C CYS A 144 -2.42 0.41 0.54
N THR A 145 -2.47 0.18 -0.78
CA THR A 145 -3.66 0.51 -1.59
C THR A 145 -4.88 -0.33 -1.17
N PRO A 146 -4.79 -1.67 -1.11
CA PRO A 146 -5.85 -2.50 -0.52
C PRO A 146 -6.27 -2.07 0.89
N ALA A 147 -5.31 -1.82 1.78
CA ALA A 147 -5.61 -1.40 3.15
C ALA A 147 -6.34 -0.04 3.19
N GLY A 148 -5.98 0.88 2.30
CA GLY A 148 -6.66 2.16 2.11
C GLY A 148 -8.11 2.01 1.66
N VAL A 149 -8.40 1.06 0.75
CA VAL A 149 -9.77 0.73 0.32
C VAL A 149 -10.57 0.17 1.52
N MET A 150 -10.01 -0.78 2.27
CA MET A 150 -10.67 -1.31 3.46
C MET A 150 -10.92 -0.21 4.51
N ARG A 151 -10.00 0.75 4.65
CA ARG A 151 -10.17 1.88 5.55
C ARG A 151 -11.27 2.84 5.10
N LEU A 152 -11.43 3.07 3.79
CA LEU A 152 -12.54 3.83 3.23
C LEU A 152 -13.89 3.15 3.55
N LEU A 153 -14.01 1.85 3.30
CA LEU A 153 -15.23 1.10 3.61
C LEU A 153 -15.59 1.22 5.09
N SER A 154 -14.59 1.07 5.97
CA SER A 154 -14.76 1.20 7.42
C SER A 154 -15.16 2.62 7.87
N GLU A 155 -14.47 3.66 7.39
CA GLU A 155 -14.78 5.06 7.76
C GLU A 155 -16.22 5.44 7.41
N TYR A 156 -16.68 4.98 6.24
CA TYR A 156 -18.01 5.29 5.73
C TYR A 156 -19.09 4.32 6.24
N GLN A 157 -18.72 3.37 7.10
CA GLN A 157 -19.60 2.37 7.72
C GLN A 157 -20.35 1.54 6.67
N LEU A 158 -19.64 1.18 5.60
CA LEU A 158 -20.15 0.29 4.56
C LEU A 158 -19.90 -1.15 4.99
N ASP A 159 -20.98 -1.89 5.21
CA ASP A 159 -20.89 -3.28 5.62
C ASP A 159 -20.36 -4.15 4.46
N VAL A 160 -19.28 -4.87 4.72
CA VAL A 160 -18.63 -5.79 3.79
C VAL A 160 -19.14 -7.22 4.00
N ARG A 161 -19.59 -7.55 5.21
CA ARG A 161 -19.96 -8.90 5.59
C ARG A 161 -21.15 -9.39 4.78
N GLY A 162 -21.01 -10.57 4.18
CA GLY A 162 -22.05 -11.20 3.37
C GLY A 162 -22.30 -10.54 2.01
N LYS A 163 -21.56 -9.49 1.65
CA LYS A 163 -21.64 -8.84 0.33
C LYS A 163 -20.91 -9.64 -0.73
N HIS A 164 -21.38 -9.55 -1.97
CA HIS A 164 -20.65 -10.02 -3.13
C HIS A 164 -19.72 -8.92 -3.65
N ALA A 165 -18.42 -9.06 -3.40
CA ALA A 165 -17.40 -8.15 -3.88
C ALA A 165 -16.74 -8.67 -5.17
N VAL A 166 -16.67 -7.82 -6.19
CA VAL A 166 -15.98 -8.10 -7.44
C VAL A 166 -14.75 -7.21 -7.53
N VAL A 167 -13.57 -7.84 -7.63
CA VAL A 167 -12.30 -7.15 -7.87
C VAL A 167 -11.87 -7.39 -9.31
N VAL A 168 -11.92 -6.36 -10.14
CA VAL A 168 -11.45 -6.42 -11.52
C VAL A 168 -9.98 -6.03 -11.57
N GLY A 169 -9.11 -7.00 -11.78
CA GLY A 169 -7.66 -6.85 -11.67
C GLY A 169 -7.07 -7.86 -10.70
N ARG A 170 -5.93 -8.44 -11.07
CA ARG A 170 -5.27 -9.52 -10.29
C ARG A 170 -3.77 -9.28 -10.09
N SER A 171 -3.36 -8.02 -10.08
CA SER A 171 -1.99 -7.64 -9.76
C SER A 171 -1.64 -8.06 -8.33
N ILE A 172 -0.36 -8.30 -8.08
CA ILE A 172 0.12 -8.64 -6.73
C ILE A 172 0.09 -7.43 -5.80
N LEU A 173 0.13 -6.22 -6.34
CA LEU A 173 0.14 -4.96 -5.60
C LEU A 173 -1.25 -4.51 -5.14
N VAL A 174 -2.31 -4.86 -5.87
CA VAL A 174 -3.67 -4.34 -5.57
C VAL A 174 -4.71 -5.45 -5.60
N GLY A 175 -4.95 -6.06 -6.77
CA GLY A 175 -6.12 -6.91 -6.98
C GLY A 175 -6.17 -8.14 -6.05
N LYS A 176 -5.10 -8.93 -6.01
CA LYS A 176 -5.01 -10.12 -5.16
C LYS A 176 -5.09 -9.81 -3.67
N PRO A 177 -4.24 -8.91 -3.09
CA PRO A 177 -4.32 -8.61 -1.67
C PRO A 177 -5.67 -8.00 -1.27
N LEU A 178 -6.29 -7.15 -2.10
CA LEU A 178 -7.61 -6.60 -1.80
C LEU A 178 -8.70 -7.67 -1.77
N ALA A 179 -8.69 -8.61 -2.72
CA ALA A 179 -9.63 -9.73 -2.71
C ALA A 179 -9.49 -10.57 -1.43
N LEU A 180 -8.27 -10.82 -0.96
CA LEU A 180 -8.02 -11.53 0.30
C LEU A 180 -8.48 -10.75 1.53
N MET A 181 -8.29 -9.42 1.55
CA MET A 181 -8.78 -8.58 2.66
C MET A 181 -10.31 -8.51 2.71
N LEU A 182 -10.98 -8.43 1.56
CA LEU A 182 -12.44 -8.48 1.47
C LEU A 182 -12.97 -9.84 1.93
N LEU A 183 -12.31 -10.93 1.54
CA LEU A 183 -12.64 -12.28 2.01
C LEU A 183 -12.47 -12.40 3.53
N ALA A 184 -11.37 -11.87 4.09
CA ALA A 184 -11.13 -11.84 5.54
C ALA A 184 -12.15 -10.97 6.30
N ALA A 185 -12.83 -10.05 5.61
CA ALA A 185 -13.95 -9.27 6.11
C ALA A 185 -15.32 -9.90 5.81
N ASP A 186 -15.36 -11.22 5.58
CA ASP A 186 -16.56 -12.03 5.35
C ASP A 186 -17.35 -11.72 4.06
N ALA A 187 -16.72 -11.13 3.04
CA ALA A 187 -17.34 -11.01 1.72
C ALA A 187 -17.24 -12.31 0.90
N THR A 188 -18.24 -12.56 0.05
CA THR A 188 -18.06 -13.47 -1.10
C THR A 188 -17.29 -12.71 -2.17
N VAL A 189 -16.17 -13.25 -2.66
CA VAL A 189 -15.28 -12.49 -3.57
C VAL A 189 -15.13 -13.17 -4.92
N THR A 190 -15.35 -12.41 -5.99
CA THR A 190 -15.01 -12.79 -7.37
C THR A 190 -13.84 -11.95 -7.87
N ILE A 191 -12.78 -12.61 -8.38
CA ILE A 191 -11.65 -11.94 -9.02
C ILE A 191 -11.81 -12.03 -10.53
N ALA A 192 -11.97 -10.88 -11.18
CA ALA A 192 -12.08 -10.78 -12.64
C ALA A 192 -10.80 -10.17 -13.26
N HIS A 193 -10.56 -10.42 -14.55
CA HIS A 193 -9.37 -9.95 -15.27
C HIS A 193 -9.59 -9.94 -16.78
N SER A 194 -8.55 -9.59 -17.55
CA SER A 194 -8.56 -9.49 -19.02
C SER A 194 -8.94 -10.76 -19.80
N ARG A 195 -9.16 -11.89 -19.10
CA ARG A 195 -9.58 -13.17 -19.69
C ARG A 195 -10.91 -13.68 -19.12
N THR A 196 -11.59 -12.86 -18.31
CA THR A 196 -12.91 -13.20 -17.76
C THR A 196 -13.95 -13.11 -18.88
N PRO A 197 -14.67 -14.21 -19.20
CA PRO A 197 -15.80 -14.16 -20.12
C PRO A 197 -16.93 -13.29 -19.55
N ASP A 198 -17.55 -12.48 -20.41
CA ASP A 198 -18.62 -11.54 -20.04
C ASP A 198 -18.33 -10.75 -18.75
N LEU A 199 -17.23 -9.99 -18.76
CA LEU A 199 -16.83 -9.15 -17.63
C LEU A 199 -17.97 -8.21 -17.19
N ALA A 200 -18.81 -7.75 -18.11
CA ALA A 200 -19.92 -6.86 -17.81
C ALA A 200 -20.98 -7.54 -16.93
N ALA A 201 -21.32 -8.81 -17.20
CA ALA A 201 -22.22 -9.57 -16.34
C ALA A 201 -21.63 -9.80 -14.95
N VAL A 202 -20.33 -10.12 -14.87
CA VAL A 202 -19.63 -10.28 -13.59
C VAL A 202 -19.70 -8.98 -12.77
N CYS A 203 -19.37 -7.83 -13.36
CA CYS A 203 -19.43 -6.54 -12.67
C CYS A 203 -20.84 -6.16 -12.21
N ARG A 204 -21.89 -6.47 -12.99
CA ARG A 204 -23.29 -6.18 -12.61
C ARG A 204 -23.79 -6.97 -11.40
N SER A 205 -23.12 -8.07 -11.04
CA SER A 205 -23.48 -8.89 -9.89
C SER A 205 -22.90 -8.39 -8.55
N ALA A 206 -22.08 -7.34 -8.58
CA ALA A 206 -21.34 -6.87 -7.42
C ALA A 206 -22.18 -5.94 -6.53
N ASP A 207 -22.19 -6.23 -5.23
CA ASP A 207 -22.56 -5.24 -4.20
C ASP A 207 -21.41 -4.23 -4.00
N ILE A 208 -20.16 -4.71 -4.11
CA ILE A 208 -18.93 -3.92 -4.00
C ILE A 208 -18.10 -4.18 -5.25
N LEU A 209 -17.94 -3.18 -6.11
CA LEU A 209 -17.11 -3.27 -7.32
C LEU A 209 -15.82 -2.48 -7.15
N VAL A 210 -14.67 -3.14 -7.30
CA VAL A 210 -13.36 -2.48 -7.31
C VAL A 210 -12.68 -2.68 -8.65
N ALA A 211 -12.40 -1.59 -9.37
CA ALA A 211 -11.65 -1.60 -10.62
C ALA A 211 -10.16 -1.29 -10.37
N ALA A 212 -9.29 -2.26 -10.62
CA ALA A 212 -7.84 -2.21 -10.44
C ALA A 212 -7.12 -2.68 -11.72
N VAL A 213 -7.45 -2.05 -12.86
CA VAL A 213 -7.04 -2.45 -14.21
C VAL A 213 -6.09 -1.47 -14.93
N GLY A 214 -5.65 -0.42 -14.24
CA GLY A 214 -4.63 0.53 -14.73
C GLY A 214 -3.32 0.32 -13.99
#